data_AF-A0A2E7WJS5-F1
#
_entry.id   AF-A0A2E7WJS5-F1
#
_cell.length_a   1.000
_cell.length_b   1.000
_cell.length_c   1.000
_cell.angle_alpha   90.00
_cell.angle_beta   90.00
_cell.angle_gamma   90.00
#
_symmetry.space_group_name_H-M   'P 1'
#
loop_
_entity.id
_entity.type
_entity.pdbx_description
1 polymer ?
#
loop_
_entity_poly.entity_id
_entity_poly.type
_entity_poly.pdbx_seq_one_letter_code
_entity_poly.pdbx_strand_id
1 'polypeptide(L)'
;MRYSDEPVRHKMLDALGDLALAGAPIIGHYTGFRAGHEITNNLLRELFSVPGAVEQVQCTPDMLACLPGVGVTEQEIPKSA
;
A
#
# COMPACT_ATOMS: atom_id res chain seq x y z
N MET A 1 9.43 -18.75 -11.26
CA MET A 1 8.12 -18.55 -10.63
C MET A 1 7.94 -19.64 -9.60
N ARG A 2 7.92 -19.27 -8.32
CA ARG A 2 7.84 -20.17 -7.16
C ARG A 2 6.40 -20.59 -6.84
N TYR A 3 5.40 -19.85 -7.32
CA TYR A 3 3.98 -20.16 -7.12
C TYR A 3 3.14 -19.87 -8.37
N SER A 4 2.02 -20.57 -8.54
CA SER A 4 1.11 -20.41 -9.69
C SER A 4 0.33 -19.09 -9.67
N ASP A 5 0.16 -18.48 -8.49
CA ASP A 5 -0.52 -17.20 -8.27
C ASP A 5 0.45 -16.01 -8.13
N GLU A 6 1.76 -16.24 -8.27
CA GLU A 6 2.80 -15.22 -8.15
C GLU A 6 2.58 -13.96 -9.02
N PRO A 7 2.06 -14.01 -10.27
CA PRO A 7 1.79 -12.79 -11.02
C PRO A 7 0.76 -11.88 -10.34
N VAL A 8 -0.27 -12.46 -9.72
CA VAL A 8 -1.33 -11.71 -9.02
C VAL A 8 -0.81 -11.15 -7.70
N ARG A 9 -0.03 -11.95 -6.95
CA ARG A 9 0.62 -11.48 -5.71
C ARG A 9 1.56 -10.33 -5.97
N HIS A 10 2.33 -10.39 -7.07
CA HIS A 10 3.20 -9.30 -7.48
C HIS A 10 2.40 -8.02 -7.79
N LYS A 11 1.26 -8.14 -8.47
CA LYS A 11 0.38 -7.00 -8.72
C LYS A 11 -0.20 -6.37 -7.45
N MET A 12 -0.47 -7.16 -6.41
CA MET A 12 -0.85 -6.61 -5.11
C MET A 12 0.30 -5.94 -4.38
N LEU A 13 1.52 -6.48 -4.50
CA LEU A 13 2.71 -5.83 -3.95
C LEU A 13 3.01 -4.49 -4.65
N ASP A 14 2.87 -4.45 -5.97
CA ASP A 14 2.97 -3.24 -6.79
C ASP A 14 1.95 -2.18 -6.32
N ALA A 15 0.67 -2.58 -6.19
CA ALA A 15 -0.38 -1.67 -5.74
C ALA A 15 -0.14 -1.17 -4.31
N LEU A 16 0.36 -2.02 -3.40
CA LEU A 16 0.73 -1.59 -2.05
C LEU A 16 1.84 -0.54 -2.08
N GLY A 17 2.85 -0.71 -2.95
CA GLY A 17 3.92 0.27 -3.14
C GLY A 17 3.39 1.60 -3.68
N ASP A 18 2.48 1.57 -4.65
CA ASP A 18 1.83 2.77 -5.18
C ASP A 18 0.99 3.49 -4.10
N LEU A 19 0.21 2.74 -3.31
CA LEU A 19 -0.60 3.28 -2.21
C LEU A 19 0.26 3.90 -1.10
N ALA A 20 1.48 3.42 -0.88
CA ALA A 20 2.41 4.00 0.08
C ALA A 20 2.86 5.43 -0.29
N LEU A 21 2.69 5.85 -1.56
CA LEU A 21 2.92 7.24 -2.00
C LEU A 21 1.93 8.25 -1.42
N ALA A 22 0.87 7.79 -0.74
CA ALA A 22 -0.04 8.63 0.04
C ALA A 22 0.66 9.40 1.18
N GLY A 23 1.88 9.01 1.55
CA GLY A 23 2.65 9.67 2.62
C GLY A 23 2.27 9.25 4.04
N ALA A 24 1.18 8.50 4.19
CA ALA A 24 0.78 7.83 5.41
C ALA A 24 0.07 6.50 5.08
N PRO A 25 0.02 5.53 6.02
CA PRO A 25 -0.71 4.29 5.83
C PRO A 25 -2.20 4.56 5.57
N ILE A 26 -2.75 3.91 4.55
CA ILE A 26 -4.18 4.00 4.24
C ILE A 26 -4.92 2.91 5.00
N ILE A 27 -5.84 3.31 5.88
CA ILE A 27 -6.79 2.39 6.51
C ILE A 27 -8.04 2.36 5.65
N GLY A 28 -8.18 1.32 4.83
CA GLY A 28 -9.30 1.20 3.91
C GLY A 28 -9.28 -0.10 3.12
N HIS A 29 -10.28 -0.26 2.25
CA HIS A 29 -10.37 -1.42 1.37
C HIS A 29 -10.07 -1.01 -0.07
N TYR A 30 -8.99 -1.55 -0.63
CA TYR A 30 -8.60 -1.31 -2.02
C TYR A 30 -9.09 -2.45 -2.91
N THR A 31 -9.68 -2.11 -4.07
CA THR A 31 -10.06 -3.08 -5.09
C THR A 31 -9.59 -2.56 -6.45
N GLY A 32 -8.77 -3.35 -7.16
CA GLY A 32 -8.25 -3.02 -8.48
C GLY A 32 -8.61 -4.08 -9.51
N PHE A 33 -9.30 -3.70 -10.58
CA PHE A 33 -9.59 -4.59 -11.71
C PHE A 33 -8.62 -4.32 -12.85
N ARG A 34 -7.64 -5.22 -13.04
CA ARG A 34 -6.54 -5.04 -14.02
C ARG A 34 -5.81 -3.69 -13.83
N ALA A 35 -5.73 -3.22 -12.59
CA ALA A 35 -5.07 -1.97 -12.26
C ALA A 35 -3.55 -2.06 -12.48
N GLY A 36 -2.99 -1.08 -13.17
CA GLY A 36 -1.56 -0.81 -13.21
C GLY A 36 -1.22 0.44 -12.40
N HIS A 37 0.08 0.78 -12.33
CA HIS A 37 0.57 1.89 -11.51
C HIS A 37 -0.11 3.24 -11.80
N GLU A 38 -0.37 3.54 -13.07
CA GLU A 38 -1.04 4.77 -13.47
C GLU A 38 -2.45 4.88 -12.88
N ILE A 39 -3.22 3.79 -12.91
CA ILE A 39 -4.59 3.74 -12.37
C ILE A 39 -4.55 3.94 -10.85
N THR A 40 -3.65 3.25 -10.14
CA THR A 40 -3.54 3.37 -8.68
C THR A 40 -3.11 4.79 -8.27
N ASN A 41 -2.17 5.41 -9.00
CA ASN A 41 -1.71 6.77 -8.72
C ASN A 41 -2.81 7.81 -9.00
N ASN A 42 -3.53 7.68 -10.12
CA ASN A 42 -4.66 8.56 -10.43
C ASN A 42 -5.76 8.46 -9.36
N LEU A 43 -6.05 7.25 -8.87
CA LEU A 43 -6.97 7.04 -7.75
C LEU A 43 -6.51 7.82 -6.50
N LEU A 44 -5.23 7.77 -6.13
CA LEU A 44 -4.73 8.53 -4.98
C LEU A 44 -4.87 10.04 -5.18
N ARG A 45 -4.51 10.54 -6.37
CA ARG A 45 -4.64 11.97 -6.70
C ARG A 45 -6.08 12.46 -6.58
N GLU A 46 -7.03 11.66 -7.06
CA GLU A 46 -8.45 11.98 -6.97
C GLU A 46 -8.97 11.86 -5.53
N LEU A 47 -8.56 10.82 -4.80
CA LEU A 47 -8.90 10.65 -3.40
C LEU A 47 -8.48 11.86 -2.55
N PHE A 48 -7.31 12.44 -2.81
CA PHE A 48 -6.84 13.65 -2.10
C PHE A 48 -7.39 14.96 -2.66
N SER A 49 -7.95 14.97 -3.87
CA SER A 49 -8.55 16.19 -4.44
C SER A 49 -9.99 16.39 -3.98
N VAL A 50 -10.69 15.32 -3.60
CA VAL A 50 -12.08 15.37 -3.11
C VAL A 50 -12.12 15.70 -1.61
N PRO A 51 -12.66 16.87 -1.21
CA PRO A 51 -12.77 17.23 0.21
C PRO A 51 -13.65 16.23 0.97
N GLY A 52 -13.15 15.74 2.11
CA GLY A 52 -13.87 14.80 2.97
C GLY A 52 -13.85 13.34 2.52
N ALA A 53 -13.18 13.02 1.41
CA ALA A 53 -12.99 11.62 0.99
C ALA A 53 -11.97 10.87 1.88
N VAL A 54 -11.13 11.61 2.60
CA VAL A 54 -10.16 11.09 3.57
C VAL A 54 -10.23 11.86 4.88
N GLU A 55 -9.94 11.15 5.97
CA GLU A 55 -9.79 11.69 7.30
C GLU A 55 -8.42 11.29 7.86
N GLN A 56 -7.70 12.23 8.46
CA GLN A 56 -6.47 11.92 9.17
C GLN A 56 -6.82 11.36 10.55
N VAL A 57 -6.39 10.13 10.80
CA VAL A 57 -6.61 9.45 12.09
C VAL A 57 -5.27 9.08 12.70
N GLN A 58 -5.12 9.35 14.00
CA GLN A 58 -3.97 8.87 14.75
C GLN A 58 -4.09 7.35 14.93
N CYS A 59 -3.13 6.59 14.41
CA CYS A 59 -3.10 5.15 14.57
C CYS A 59 -2.87 4.78 16.05
N THR A 60 -3.71 3.90 16.59
CA THR A 60 -3.47 3.30 17.91
C THR A 60 -2.31 2.30 17.83
N PRO A 61 -1.68 1.91 18.97
CA PRO A 61 -0.65 0.88 18.99
C PRO A 61 -1.09 -0.43 18.33
N ASP A 62 -2.35 -0.83 18.51
CA ASP A 62 -2.91 -2.05 17.90
C ASP A 62 -3.05 -1.91 16.39
N MET A 63 -3.45 -0.73 15.88
CA MET A 63 -3.51 -0.47 14.45
C MET A 63 -2.12 -0.54 13.82
N LEU A 64 -1.13 0.09 14.47
CA LEU A 64 0.26 0.06 14.03
C LEU A 64 0.78 -1.37 13.94
N ALA A 65 0.49 -2.23 14.93
CA ALA A 65 0.92 -3.63 14.94
C ALA A 65 0.42 -4.44 13.73
N CYS A 66 -0.67 -4.01 13.08
CA CYS A 66 -1.24 -4.67 11.91
C CYS A 66 -0.82 -4.03 10.57
N LEU A 67 -0.06 -2.93 10.57
CA LEU A 67 0.33 -2.28 9.32
C LEU A 67 1.42 -3.06 8.58
N PRO A 68 1.41 -3.05 7.23
CA PRO A 68 2.45 -3.69 6.44
C PRO A 68 3.83 -3.11 6.79
N GLY A 69 4.79 -3.99 7.06
CA GLY A 69 6.18 -3.61 7.37
C GLY A 69 6.47 -3.32 8.85
N VAL A 70 5.48 -3.38 9.75
CA VAL A 70 5.75 -3.29 11.19
C VAL A 70 6.52 -4.51 11.68
N GLY A 71 7.55 -4.26 12.47
CA GLY A 71 8.46 -5.27 12.99
C GLY A 71 9.58 -5.68 12.02
N VAL A 72 9.62 -5.11 10.80
CA VAL A 72 10.75 -5.33 9.88
C VAL A 72 12.01 -4.72 10.50
N THR A 73 13.03 -5.56 10.63
CA THR A 73 14.33 -5.15 11.15
C THR A 73 15.30 -4.83 10.01
N GLU A 74 16.31 -3.99 10.27
CA GLU A 74 17.33 -3.64 9.26
C GLU A 74 18.07 -4.87 8.68
N GLN A 75 18.07 -6.00 9.40
CA GLN A 75 18.70 -7.25 8.97
C GLN A 75 17.89 -7.98 7.89
N GLU A 76 16.58 -7.68 7.80
CA GLU A 76 15.65 -8.27 6.84
C GLU A 76 15.50 -7.41 5.58
N ILE A 77 15.95 -6.14 5.63
CA ILE A 77 16.00 -5.26 4.47
C ILE A 77 17.17 -5.72 3.59
N PRO A 78 16.93 -6.04 2.30
CA PRO A 78 17.99 -6.38 1.37
C PRO A 78 19.02 -5.26 1.36
N LYS A 79 20.26 -5.57 1.73
CA LYS A 79 21.36 -4.62 1.54
C LYS A 79 21.48 -4.40 0.04
N SER A 80 21.18 -3.17 -0.40
CA SER A 80 21.29 -2.78 -1.80
C SER A 80 22.65 -3.23 -2.34
N ALA A 81 22.63 -3.94 -3.48
CA ALA A 81 23.83 -4.33 -4.21
C ALA A 81 24.50 -3.12 -4.87
#